data_AF-A0A399ZEA4-F1
#
_entry.id   AF-A0A399ZEA4-F1
#
_cell.length_a   1.000
_cell.length_b   1.000
_cell.length_c   1.000
_cell.angle_alpha   90.00
_cell.angle_beta   90.00
_cell.angle_gamma   90.00
#
_symmetry.space_group_name_H-M   'P 1'
#
loop_
_entity.id
_entity.type
_entity.pdbx_description
1 polymer ?
#
loop_
_entity_poly.entity_id
_entity_poly.type
_entity_poly.pdbx_seq_one_letter_code
_entity_poly.pdbx_strand_id
1 'polypeptide(L)' 'MAVSSDLLEILRCPADVRNGPDAGMLDLVRADSATPFLVCRDCGRKYPIKNDIPIMLIEEGTKYQELGVEQLPASV' A
#
# COMPACT_ATOMS: atom_id res chain seq x y z
N MET A 1 -26.11 -9.69 10.21
CA MET A 1 -24.69 -9.83 10.61
C MET A 1 -23.91 -8.82 9.80
N ALA A 2 -23.45 -7.77 10.47
CA ALA A 2 -22.59 -6.75 9.87
C ALA A 2 -21.20 -7.37 9.67
N VAL A 3 -20.56 -7.09 8.54
CA VAL A 3 -19.17 -7.50 8.28
C VAL A 3 -18.30 -6.90 9.40
N SER A 4 -17.58 -7.75 10.14
CA SER A 4 -16.81 -7.36 11.33
C SER A 4 -15.73 -6.34 10.99
N SER A 5 -15.67 -5.26 11.76
CA SER A 5 -14.60 -4.23 11.74
C SER A 5 -13.20 -4.86 11.78
N ASP A 6 -13.05 -6.00 12.44
CA ASP A 6 -11.83 -6.80 12.57
C ASP A 6 -11.22 -7.24 11.22
N LEU A 7 -12.01 -7.33 10.14
CA LEU A 7 -11.51 -7.70 8.79
C LEU A 7 -10.97 -6.49 8.01
N LEU A 8 -11.48 -5.28 8.28
CA LEU A 8 -10.99 -4.03 7.68
C LEU A 8 -9.69 -3.55 8.33
N GLU A 9 -9.38 -4.06 9.53
CA GLU A 9 -8.14 -3.83 10.27
C GLU A 9 -6.90 -4.58 9.72
N ILE A 10 -7.09 -5.52 8.79
CA ILE A 10 -6.08 -6.52 8.43
C ILE A 10 -5.05 -6.03 7.39
N LEU A 11 -5.36 -5.05 6.55
CA LEU A 11 -4.43 -4.58 5.49
C LEU A 11 -3.91 -3.18 5.78
N ARG A 12 -2.94 -3.11 6.71
CA ARG A 12 -2.26 -1.87 7.09
C ARG A 12 -0.77 -1.92 6.75
N CYS A 13 -0.17 -0.74 6.61
CA CYS A 13 1.26 -0.59 6.36
C CYS A 13 2.07 -1.31 7.45
N PRO A 14 2.95 -2.28 7.11
CA PRO A 14 3.72 -3.02 8.10
C PRO A 14 4.67 -2.15 8.93
N ALA A 15 4.96 -0.93 8.47
CA ALA A 15 5.79 0.02 9.20
C ALA A 15 5.04 0.81 10.28
N ASP A 16 3.81 1.24 9.97
CA ASP A 16 3.06 2.20 10.78
C ASP A 16 1.95 1.55 11.59
N VAL A 17 1.58 0.30 11.27
CA VAL A 17 0.58 -0.49 12.03
C VAL A 17 0.92 -0.59 13.52
N ARG A 18 2.19 -0.39 13.90
CA ARG A 18 2.66 -0.39 15.30
C ARG A 18 2.35 0.91 16.05
N ASN A 19 2.02 2.00 15.35
CA ASN A 19 1.80 3.32 15.93
C ASN A 19 0.38 3.54 16.48
N GLY A 20 -0.57 2.65 16.18
CA GLY A 20 -1.91 2.69 16.75
C GLY A 20 -2.98 2.05 15.87
N PRO A 21 -4.22 1.93 16.39
CA PRO A 21 -5.35 1.31 15.71
C PRO A 21 -5.89 2.09 14.50
N ASP A 22 -5.43 3.32 14.25
CA ASP A 22 -5.79 4.12 13.08
C ASP A 22 -4.60 4.41 12.14
N ALA A 23 -3.41 3.89 12.48
CA ALA A 23 -2.18 4.18 11.75
C ALA A 23 -1.91 3.16 10.63
N GLY A 24 -1.28 3.63 9.54
CA GLY A 24 -0.86 2.80 8.42
C GLY A 24 -1.96 2.51 7.41
N MET A 25 -2.86 3.46 7.19
CA MET A 25 -3.94 3.36 6.20
C MET A 25 -3.33 3.30 4.79
N LEU A 26 -3.68 2.27 4.02
CA LEU A 26 -3.20 2.06 2.64
C LEU A 26 -4.28 2.46 1.63
N ASP A 27 -3.93 3.30 0.67
CA ASP A 27 -4.72 3.59 -0.52
C ASP A 27 -4.23 2.79 -1.72
N LEU A 28 -5.16 2.20 -2.46
CA LEU A 28 -4.85 1.63 -3.76
C LEU A 28 -4.80 2.76 -4.81
N VAL A 29 -3.64 2.91 -5.45
CA VAL A 29 -3.45 3.80 -6.60
C VAL A 29 -3.11 2.97 -7.84
N ARG A 30 -3.37 3.52 -9.03
CA ARG A 30 -3.08 2.86 -10.32
C ARG A 30 -3.76 1.48 -10.45
N ALA A 31 -4.97 1.34 -9.90
CA ALA A 31 -5.78 0.11 -9.99
C ALA A 31 -6.13 -0.26 -11.44
N ASP A 32 -6.13 0.73 -12.33
CA ASP A 32 -6.35 0.62 -13.78
C ASP A 32 -5.08 0.21 -14.56
N SER A 33 -3.91 0.23 -13.93
CA SER A 33 -2.62 -0.05 -14.56
C SER A 33 -2.21 -1.51 -14.40
N ALA A 34 -1.30 -2.00 -15.26
CA ALA A 34 -0.85 -3.39 -15.21
C ALA A 34 -0.12 -3.76 -13.88
N THR A 35 0.41 -2.75 -13.17
CA THR A 35 0.99 -2.90 -11.83
C THR A 35 0.32 -1.92 -10.87
N PRO A 36 -0.67 -2.34 -10.06
CA PRO A 36 -1.26 -1.48 -9.05
C PRO A 36 -0.29 -1.25 -7.88
N PHE A 37 -0.51 -0.19 -7.11
CA PHE A 37 0.33 0.15 -5.95
C PHE A 37 -0.52 0.46 -4.72
N LEU A 38 -0.05 0.05 -3.54
CA LEU A 38 -0.63 0.42 -2.24
C LEU A 38 0.21 1.52 -1.61
N VAL A 39 -0.36 2.69 -1.41
CA VAL A 39 0.30 3.87 -0.84
C VAL A 39 -0.13 4.05 0.60
N CYS A 40 0.81 4.12 1.54
CA CYS A 40 0.51 4.48 2.92
C CYS A 40 0.25 5.98 3.05
N ARG A 41 -0.89 6.37 3.64
CA ARG A 41 -1.25 7.78 3.91
C ARG A 41 -0.32 8.43 4.94
N ASP A 42 0.19 7.65 5.88
CA ASP A 42 1.03 8.15 6.98
C ASP A 42 2.49 8.36 6.57
N CYS A 43 3.11 7.34 5.97
CA CYS A 43 4.54 7.39 5.61
C CYS A 43 4.82 7.67 4.13
N GLY A 44 3.82 7.60 3.25
CA GLY A 44 3.96 7.83 1.81
C GLY A 44 4.65 6.71 1.03
N ARG A 45 4.99 5.58 1.68
CA ARG A 45 5.57 4.40 1.01
C ARG A 45 4.59 3.78 0.04
N LYS A 46 5.09 3.30 -1.09
CA LYS A 46 4.26 2.74 -2.17
C LYS A 46 4.67 1.31 -2.49
N TYR A 47 3.82 0.36 -2.17
CA TYR A 47 4.07 -1.06 -2.33
C TYR A 47 3.50 -1.56 -3.66
N PRO A 48 4.30 -2.06 -4.61
CA PRO A 48 3.80 -2.61 -5.86
C PRO A 48 3.05 -3.92 -5.64
N ILE A 49 1.99 -4.14 -6.43
CA ILE A 49 1.29 -5.42 -6.53
C ILE A 49 1.79 -6.12 -7.79
N LYS A 50 2.48 -7.25 -7.62
CA LYS A 50 3.02 -8.06 -8.73
C LYS A 50 2.37 -9.43 -8.69
N ASN A 51 1.85 -9.90 -9.84
CA ASN A 51 1.14 -11.18 -9.94
C ASN A 51 -0.03 -11.30 -8.94
N ASP A 52 -0.79 -10.22 -8.75
CA ASP A 52 -1.87 -10.13 -7.75
C ASP A 52 -1.41 -10.23 -6.28
N ILE A 53 -0.09 -10.27 -6.02
CA ILE A 53 0.48 -10.34 -4.67
C ILE A 53 1.06 -8.96 -4.29
N PRO A 54 0.57 -8.32 -3.21
CA PRO A 54 1.11 -7.07 -2.73
C PRO A 54 2.50 -7.28 -2.12
N ILE A 55 3.52 -6.68 -2.72
CA ILE A 55 4.89 -6.74 -2.22
C ILE A 55 5.04 -5.73 -1.08
N MET A 56 4.59 -6.11 0.11
CA MET A 56 4.66 -5.30 1.34
C MET A 56 6.07 -5.26 1.97
N LEU A 57 7.12 -5.30 1.15
CA LEU A 57 8.50 -5.16 1.62
C LEU A 57 8.83 -3.70 1.84
N ILE A 58 9.37 -3.36 3.03
CA ILE A 58 9.72 -1.97 3.37
C ILE A 58 10.71 -1.37 2.38
N GLU A 59 11.68 -2.16 1.93
CA GLU A 59 12.68 -1.73 0.94
C GLU A 59 12.05 -1.37 -0.40
N GLU A 60 11.11 -2.19 -0.89
CA GLU A 60 10.36 -1.91 -2.12
C GLU A 60 9.48 -0.67 -1.95
N GLY A 61 8.76 -0.57 -0.82
CA GLY A 61 7.92 0.58 -0.50
C GLY A 61 8.69 1.91 -0.45
N THR A 62 9.94 1.87 0.03
CA THR A 62 10.83 3.03 0.15
C THR A 62 11.36 3.48 -1.21
N LYS A 63 11.64 2.56 -2.14
CA LYS A 63 12.07 2.90 -3.52
C LYS A 63 11.08 3.79 -4.26
N TYR A 64 9.79 3.58 -4.02
CA TYR A 64 8.71 4.35 -4.66
C TYR A 64 8.15 5.46 -3.76
N GLN A 65 8.67 5.62 -2.53
CA GLN A 65 8.19 6.63 -1.58
C GLN A 65 8.37 8.06 -2.13
N GLU A 66 9.50 8.33 -2.76
CA GLU A 66 9.82 9.65 -3.34
C GLU A 66 9.24 9.86 -4.74
N LEU A 67 8.82 8.78 -5.44
CA LEU A 67 8.25 8.87 -6.78
C LEU A 67 6.79 9.34 -6.71
N GLY A 68 6.42 10.34 -7.50
CA GLY A 68 5.02 10.74 -7.65
C GLY A 68 4.18 9.61 -8.24
N VAL A 69 2.87 9.56 -7.94
CA VAL A 69 1.95 8.52 -8.48
C VAL A 69 1.98 8.47 -10.01
N GLU A 70 2.31 9.59 -10.65
CA GLU A 70 2.49 9.75 -12.11
C GLU A 70 3.79 9.17 -12.67
N GLN A 71 4.80 8.99 -11.83
CA GLN A 71 6.11 8.44 -12.20
C GLN A 71 6.23 6.94 -11.89
N LEU A 72 5.18 6.33 -11.34
CA LEU A 72 5.15 4.89 -11.10
C LEU A 72 5.15 4.14 -12.43
N PRO A 73 5.97 3.09 -12.59
CA PRO A 73 6.03 2.32 -13.83
C PRO A 73 4.67 1.65 -14.09
N ALA A 74 4.07 1.96 -15.23
CA ALA A 74 2.79 1.41 -15.65
C ALA A 74 2.90 -0.01 -16.25
N SER A 75 4.12 -0.46 -16.55
CA SER A 75 4.44 -1.77 -17.12
C SER A 75 5.82 -2.23 -16.63
N VAL A 76 5.90 -3.45 -16.11
CA VAL A 76 7.14 -4.21 -15.87
C VAL A 76 7.51 -4.98 -17.13
#